data_AF-A0A1U7YXW4-F1
#
_entry.id   AF-A0A1U7YXW4-F1
#
_cell.length_a   1.000
_cell.length_b   1.000
_cell.length_c   1.000
_cell.angle_alpha   90.00
_cell.angle_beta   90.00
_cell.angle_gamma   90.00
#
_symmetry.space_group_name_H-M   'P 1'
#
loop_
_entity.id
_entity.type
_entity.pdbx_description
1 polymer ?
#
loop_
_entity_poly.entity_id
_entity_poly.type
_entity_poly.pdbx_seq_one_letter_code
_entity_poly.pdbx_strand_id
1 'polypeptide(L)'
;MVHVRPNAKRSTNQIVNAHNQSQEKYNQIVNAHNQSQENYAQMMTAHLQMMNAFKTYMIMKEGTIPEQFAGIFVSPPVAPSDAASGSISPMGVRGSSIDSNLNENH
;
A
#
# COMPACT_ATOMS: atom_id res chain seq x y z
N MET A 1 -4.63 4.21 -49.28
CA MET A 1 -4.17 3.20 -48.31
C MET A 1 -3.02 3.79 -47.50
N VAL A 2 -3.24 4.10 -46.22
CA VAL A 2 -2.18 4.64 -45.36
C VAL A 2 -1.25 3.50 -44.95
N HIS A 3 -0.06 3.45 -45.54
CA HIS A 3 0.96 2.46 -45.20
C HIS A 3 1.63 2.85 -43.88
N VAL A 4 1.11 2.35 -42.75
CA VAL A 4 1.70 2.57 -41.43
C VAL A 4 3.06 1.85 -41.37
N ARG A 5 4.13 2.62 -41.13
CA ARG A 5 5.52 2.11 -41.13
C ARG A 5 5.69 0.97 -40.11
N PRO A 6 6.29 -0.17 -40.48
CA PRO A 6 6.51 -1.33 -39.60
C PRO A 6 7.20 -0.99 -38.26
N ASN A 7 8.01 0.07 -38.25
CA ASN A 7 8.75 0.52 -37.09
C ASN A 7 7.83 1.15 -36.01
N ALA A 8 6.76 1.83 -36.42
CA ALA A 8 5.79 2.42 -35.50
C ALA A 8 5.03 1.33 -34.71
N LYS A 9 4.61 0.25 -35.39
CA LYS A 9 3.92 -0.88 -34.75
C LYS A 9 4.79 -1.60 -33.72
N ARG A 10 6.10 -1.77 -34.00
CA ARG A 10 7.05 -2.32 -33.03
C ARG A 10 7.19 -1.44 -31.78
N SER A 11 7.28 -0.13 -31.96
CA SER A 11 7.36 0.82 -30.85
C SER A 11 6.11 0.80 -29.98
N THR A 12 4.91 0.78 -30.58
CA THR A 12 3.66 0.70 -29.83
C THR A 12 3.55 -0.59 -29.00
N ASN A 13 3.92 -1.73 -29.58
CA ASN A 13 3.89 -3.01 -28.86
C ASN A 13 4.87 -3.04 -27.67
N GLN A 14 6.04 -2.43 -27.80
CA GLN A 14 6.98 -2.32 -26.69
C GLN A 14 6.43 -1.46 -25.54
N ILE A 15 5.76 -0.35 -25.85
CA ILE A 15 5.13 0.52 -24.86
C ILE A 15 4.00 -0.21 -24.14
N VAL A 16 3.13 -0.90 -24.88
CA VAL A 16 2.03 -1.68 -24.29
C VAL A 16 2.57 -2.79 -23.39
N ASN A 17 3.62 -3.49 -23.83
CA ASN A 17 4.24 -4.53 -23.02
C ASN A 17 4.86 -3.98 -21.73
N ALA A 18 5.56 -2.84 -21.81
CA ALA A 18 6.13 -2.19 -20.62
C ALA A 18 5.03 -1.73 -19.65
N HIS A 19 3.92 -1.21 -20.18
CA HIS A 19 2.75 -0.84 -19.37
C HIS A 19 2.15 -2.06 -18.65
N ASN A 20 1.91 -3.15 -19.37
CA ASN A 20 1.35 -4.37 -18.79
C ASN A 20 2.27 -4.94 -17.70
N GLN A 21 3.58 -4.97 -17.94
CA GLN A 21 4.54 -5.42 -16.91
C GLN A 21 4.55 -4.52 -15.67
N SER A 22 4.42 -3.20 -15.85
CA SER A 22 4.33 -2.27 -14.72
C SER A 22 3.04 -2.49 -13.92
N GLN A 23 1.92 -2.75 -14.60
CA GLN A 23 0.63 -3.04 -13.96
C GLN A 23 0.67 -4.35 -13.18
N GLU A 24 1.24 -5.40 -13.75
CA GLU A 24 1.40 -6.69 -13.06
C GLU A 24 2.23 -6.55 -11.79
N LYS A 25 3.36 -5.82 -11.85
CA LYS A 25 4.20 -5.56 -10.67
C LYS A 25 3.45 -4.76 -9.60
N TYR A 26 2.69 -3.75 -10.01
CA TYR A 26 1.86 -2.98 -9.09
C TYR A 26 0.85 -3.89 -8.37
N ASN A 27 0.13 -4.72 -9.11
CA ASN A 27 -0.84 -5.65 -8.55
C ASN A 27 -0.18 -6.65 -7.57
N GLN A 28 1.03 -7.13 -7.87
CA GLN A 28 1.78 -8.00 -6.97
C GLN A 28 2.10 -7.30 -5.63
N ILE A 29 2.55 -6.04 -5.69
CA ILE A 29 2.86 -5.26 -4.48
C ILE A 29 1.61 -5.01 -3.64
N VAL A 30 0.50 -4.63 -4.27
CA VAL A 30 -0.78 -4.42 -3.57
C VAL A 30 -1.26 -5.70 -2.90
N ASN A 31 -1.18 -6.84 -3.59
CA ASN A 31 -1.60 -8.12 -3.02
C ASN A 31 -0.70 -8.54 -1.85
N ALA A 32 0.63 -8.38 -1.99
CA ALA A 32 1.58 -8.66 -0.91
C ALA A 32 1.34 -7.76 0.31
N HIS A 33 1.05 -6.47 0.09
CA HIS A 33 0.68 -5.54 1.14
C HIS A 33 -0.57 -6.01 1.89
N ASN A 34 -1.66 -6.28 1.18
CA ASN A 34 -2.91 -6.72 1.80
C ASN A 34 -2.72 -8.02 2.60
N GLN A 35 -2.00 -8.98 2.05
CA GLN A 35 -1.70 -10.23 2.74
C GLN A 35 -0.87 -9.99 4.03
N SER A 36 0.13 -9.12 3.97
CA SER A 36 0.92 -8.78 5.16
C SER A 36 0.08 -8.09 6.24
N GLN A 37 -0.90 -7.27 5.84
CA GLN A 37 -1.82 -6.60 6.76
C GLN A 37 -2.74 -7.61 7.46
N GLU A 38 -3.29 -8.58 6.70
CA GLU A 38 -4.10 -9.67 7.27
C GLU A 38 -3.28 -10.54 8.23
N ASN A 39 -2.06 -10.91 7.85
CA ASN A 39 -1.15 -11.66 8.71
C ASN A 39 -0.83 -10.92 10.02
N TYR A 40 -0.60 -9.60 9.94
CA TYR A 40 -0.38 -8.78 11.12
C TYR A 40 -1.60 -8.75 12.04
N ALA A 41 -2.81 -8.59 11.48
CA ALA A 41 -4.05 -8.61 12.26
C ALA A 41 -4.26 -9.96 12.99
N GLN A 42 -3.97 -11.07 12.31
CA GLN A 42 -4.03 -12.41 12.92
C GLN A 42 -3.01 -12.57 14.04
N MET A 43 -1.77 -12.12 13.82
CA MET A 43 -0.72 -12.15 14.85
C MET A 43 -1.11 -11.33 16.08
N MET A 44 -1.68 -10.12 15.90
CA MET A 44 -2.15 -9.30 17.01
C MET A 44 -3.29 -9.95 17.77
N THR A 45 -4.21 -10.61 17.07
CA THR A 45 -5.30 -11.35 17.69
C THR A 45 -4.78 -12.51 18.54
N ALA A 46 -3.87 -13.32 18.00
CA ALA A 46 -3.26 -14.44 18.71
C ALA A 46 -2.43 -13.97 19.92
N HIS A 47 -1.70 -12.86 19.77
CA HIS A 47 -0.96 -12.24 20.86
C HIS A 47 -1.88 -11.81 22.01
N LEU A 48 -2.99 -11.13 21.71
CA LEU A 48 -3.98 -10.73 22.72
C LEU A 48 -4.59 -11.94 23.44
N GLN A 49 -4.93 -12.99 22.70
CA GLN A 49 -5.48 -14.22 23.29
C GLN A 49 -4.50 -14.88 24.25
N MET A 50 -3.23 -14.99 23.85
CA MET A 50 -2.17 -15.53 24.71
C MET A 50 -1.96 -14.68 25.96
N MET A 51 -1.93 -13.35 25.83
CA MET A 51 -1.82 -12.45 26.98
C MET A 51 -3.01 -12.57 27.93
N ASN A 52 -4.23 -12.70 27.42
CA ASN A 52 -5.41 -12.90 28.24
C ASN A 52 -5.41 -14.26 28.96
N ALA A 53 -4.97 -15.33 28.29
CA ALA A 53 -4.82 -16.64 28.90
C ALA A 53 -3.76 -16.61 30.02
N PHE A 54 -2.62 -15.97 29.76
CA PHE A 54 -1.57 -15.79 30.75
C PHE A 54 -2.06 -14.98 31.96
N LYS A 55 -2.76 -13.86 31.72
CA LYS A 55 -3.40 -13.05 32.77
C LYS A 55 -4.32 -13.89 33.66
N THR A 56 -5.16 -14.72 33.03
CA THR A 56 -6.12 -15.59 33.72
C THR A 56 -5.39 -16.63 34.57
N TYR A 57 -4.34 -17.25 34.04
CA TYR A 57 -3.51 -18.19 34.78
C TYR A 57 -2.89 -17.56 36.02
N MET A 58 -2.31 -16.36 35.90
CA MET A 58 -1.72 -15.64 37.03
C MET A 58 -2.75 -15.37 38.13
N ILE A 59 -3.94 -14.87 37.76
CA ILE A 59 -5.03 -14.63 38.70
C ILE A 59 -5.50 -15.94 39.36
N MET A 60 -5.60 -17.03 38.60
CA MET A 60 -6.02 -18.33 39.15
C MET A 60 -5.00 -18.89 40.14
N LYS A 61 -3.70 -18.66 39.92
CA LYS A 61 -2.63 -19.19 40.76
C LYS A 61 -2.33 -18.33 41.98
N GLU A 62 -2.37 -17.01 41.84
CA GLU A 62 -1.95 -16.06 42.88
C GLU A 62 -3.11 -15.19 43.41
N GLY A 63 -4.32 -15.36 42.89
CA GLY A 63 -5.50 -14.57 43.25
C GLY A 63 -5.54 -13.16 42.66
N THR A 64 -4.41 -12.68 42.14
CA THR A 64 -4.25 -11.36 41.52
C THR A 64 -3.12 -11.38 40.49
N ILE A 65 -2.97 -10.30 39.73
CA ILE A 65 -1.82 -10.10 38.85
C ILE A 65 -0.67 -9.57 39.70
N PRO A 66 0.50 -10.24 39.73
CA PRO A 66 1.64 -9.75 40.48
C PRO A 66 2.09 -8.40 39.93
N GLU A 67 2.47 -7.49 40.81
CA GLU A 67 2.81 -6.10 40.48
C GLU A 67 3.91 -6.01 39.42
N GLN A 68 4.90 -6.91 39.50
CA GLN A 68 5.99 -7.08 38.54
C GLN A 68 5.54 -7.34 37.09
N PHE A 69 4.31 -7.82 36.86
CA PHE A 69 3.74 -8.06 35.53
C PHE A 69 2.63 -7.08 35.13
N ALA A 70 2.21 -6.16 36.01
CA ALA A 70 1.06 -5.29 35.76
C ALA A 70 1.22 -4.42 34.49
N GLY A 71 2.44 -3.97 34.20
CA GLY A 71 2.75 -3.16 33.01
C GLY A 71 2.62 -3.90 31.68
N ILE A 72 2.67 -5.24 31.68
CA ILE A 72 2.63 -6.05 30.45
C ILE A 72 1.20 -6.15 29.88
N PHE A 73 0.20 -6.05 30.75
CA PHE A 73 -1.21 -6.15 30.36
C PHE A 73 -1.83 -4.81 29.95
N VAL A 74 -1.06 -3.72 30.00
CA VAL A 74 -1.48 -2.42 29.47
C VAL A 74 -1.36 -2.51 27.95
N SER A 75 -2.49 -2.62 27.26
CA SER A 75 -2.47 -2.63 25.80
C SER A 75 -1.82 -1.35 25.27
N PRO A 76 -0.88 -1.43 24.32
CA PRO A 76 -0.35 -0.25 23.68
C PRO A 76 -1.48 0.50 22.95
N PRO A 77 -1.41 1.84 22.86
CA PRO A 77 -2.44 2.62 22.16
C PRO A 77 -2.57 2.11 20.72
N VAL A 78 -3.81 1.83 20.32
CA VAL A 78 -4.16 1.55 18.92
C VAL A 78 -3.68 2.75 18.10
N ALA A 79 -2.71 2.52 17.20
CA ALA A 79 -2.24 3.55 16.28
C ALA A 79 -3.45 4.14 15.54
N PRO A 80 -3.50 5.47 15.30
CA PRO A 80 -4.65 6.08 14.64
C PRO A 80 -4.82 5.40 13.28
N SER A 81 -6.01 4.83 13.06
CA SER A 81 -6.47 4.47 11.73
C SER A 81 -6.39 5.74 10.91
N ASP A 82 -5.37 5.83 10.05
CA ASP A 82 -5.13 7.00 9.23
C ASP A 82 -6.35 7.16 8.32
N ALA A 83 -7.25 8.03 8.73
CA ALA A 83 -8.34 8.56 7.93
C ALA A 83 -7.73 9.47 6.86
N ALA A 84 -6.95 8.87 5.96
CA ALA A 84 -6.47 9.45 4.72
C ALA A 84 -6.74 8.46 3.58
N SER A 85 -7.89 7.79 3.62
CA SER A 85 -8.63 7.47 2.39
C SER A 85 -9.18 8.77 1.81
N GLY A 86 -8.28 9.69 1.41
CA GLY A 86 -8.58 10.93 0.70
C GLY A 86 -8.06 10.78 -0.72
N SER A 87 -8.98 10.47 -1.64
CA SER A 87 -8.85 10.39 -3.09
C SER A 87 -7.53 10.87 -3.71
N ILE A 88 -6.90 9.99 -4.46
CA ILE A 88 -5.99 10.36 -5.55
C ILE A 88 -6.66 11.41 -6.45
N SER A 89 -6.27 12.68 -6.31
CA SER A 89 -6.59 13.68 -7.32
C SER A 89 -5.71 13.42 -8.55
N PRO A 90 -6.26 13.31 -9.77
CA PRO A 90 -5.44 13.18 -10.97
C PRO A 90 -4.69 14.50 -11.14
N MET A 91 -3.37 14.46 -11.01
CA MET A 91 -2.51 15.61 -11.29
C MET A 91 -2.82 16.09 -12.70
N GLY A 92 -3.38 17.29 -12.77
CA GLY A 92 -3.90 17.88 -14.00
C GLY A 92 -2.89 17.85 -15.12
N VAL A 93 -3.43 17.58 -16.31
CA VAL A 93 -2.84 17.81 -17.63
C VAL A 93 -2.05 19.12 -17.62
N ARG A 94 -0.73 19.05 -17.42
CA ARG A 94 0.17 20.13 -17.82
C ARG A 94 0.39 19.99 -19.32
N GLY A 95 -0.50 20.60 -20.08
CA GLY A 95 -0.27 20.91 -21.48
C GLY A 95 0.99 21.75 -21.59
N SER A 96 2.03 21.19 -22.20
CA SER A 96 3.25 21.92 -22.54
C SER A 96 3.17 22.37 -24.00
N SER A 97 2.78 23.63 -24.17
CA SER A 97 3.12 24.57 -25.25
C SER A 97 3.34 23.98 -26.66
N ILE A 98 2.26 23.90 -27.44
CA ILE A 98 2.33 24.12 -28.89
C ILE A 98 1.92 25.58 -29.09
N ASP A 99 2.85 26.41 -29.55
CA ASP A 99 2.67 27.71 -30.23
C ASP A 99 4.08 28.30 -30.40
N SER A 100 4.54 28.83 -31.52
CA SER A 100 4.09 28.88 -32.92
C SER A 100 5.30 29.43 -33.70
N ASN A 101 5.46 29.03 -34.97
CA ASN A 101 6.49 29.55 -35.87
C ASN A 101 6.37 31.09 -35.99
N LEU A 102 7.46 31.82 -35.72
CA LEU A 102 7.65 33.17 -36.25
C LEU A 102 8.84 33.15 -37.21
N ASN A 103 8.46 33.08 -38.48
CA ASN A 103 9.25 33.54 -39.62
C ASN A 103 9.46 35.05 -39.48
N GLU A 104 10.71 35.51 -39.42
CA GLU A 104 11.03 36.90 -39.72
C GLU A 104 12.33 36.97 -40.54
N ASN A 105 12.15 37.32 -41.81
CA ASN A 105 13.21 37.69 -42.73
C ASN A 105 13.85 39.00 -42.27
N HIS A 106 15.18 39.07 -42.28
CA HIS A 106 15.91 40.29 -42.62
C HIS A 106 17.28 39.97 -43.24
#